data_AF-A0A822HIB3-F1
#
_entry.id   AF-A0A822HIB3-F1
#
_cell.length_a   1.000
_cell.length_b   1.000
_cell.length_c   1.000
_cell.angle_alpha   90.00
_cell.angle_beta   90.00
_cell.angle_gamma   90.00
#
_symmetry.space_group_name_H-M   'P 1'
#
loop_
_entity.id
_entity.type
_entity.pdbx_description
1 polymer ?
#
loop_
_entity_poly.entity_id
_entity_poly.type
_entity_poly.pdbx_seq_one_letter_code
_entity_poly.pdbx_strand_id
1 'polypeptide(L)'
;TNEQQMIRRLRFLLVSLTLSILYITVAFSSQLTSVEIKNPSLSIYENLVKQYSYNLQCSCSQISITYGSFININTSYHPACSRDFIGELWMTYITHQNNPFYQNVSKTYIYSGIGQIQALSTLCQLSKSTVDQSMTRFLNNHMINSQLLSRN
;
A
#
# COMPACT_ATOMS: atom_id res chain seq x y z
N THR A 1 -33.61 11.06 76.28
CA THR A 1 -33.22 12.33 75.63
C THR A 1 -31.78 12.34 75.12
N ASN A 2 -30.81 11.79 75.86
CA ASN A 2 -29.39 11.74 75.42
C ASN A 2 -29.13 10.77 74.25
N GLU A 3 -29.79 9.60 74.19
CA GLU A 3 -29.66 8.65 73.06
C GLU A 3 -30.14 9.25 71.73
N GLN A 4 -31.25 9.98 71.75
CA GLN A 4 -31.80 10.64 70.56
C GLN A 4 -30.86 11.74 70.03
N GLN A 5 -30.15 12.45 70.92
CA GLN A 5 -29.12 13.43 70.55
C GLN A 5 -27.86 12.75 69.98
N MET A 6 -27.45 11.61 70.53
CA MET A 6 -26.31 10.82 70.04
C MET A 6 -26.58 10.25 68.64
N ILE A 7 -27.77 9.70 68.41
CA ILE A 7 -28.21 9.19 67.09
C ILE A 7 -28.27 10.33 66.06
N ARG A 8 -28.75 11.52 66.43
CA ARG A 8 -28.74 12.70 65.53
C ARG A 8 -27.33 13.10 65.12
N ARG A 9 -26.40 13.18 66.07
CA ARG A 9 -24.98 13.50 65.80
C ARG A 9 -24.33 12.45 64.91
N LEU A 10 -24.59 11.17 65.17
CA LEU A 10 -24.09 10.06 64.36
C LEU A 10 -24.64 10.11 62.92
N ARG A 11 -25.93 10.38 62.74
CA ARG A 11 -26.54 10.54 61.40
C ARG A 11 -25.95 11.73 60.64
N PHE A 12 -25.76 12.87 61.29
CA PHE A 12 -25.11 14.03 60.68
C PHE A 12 -23.66 13.75 60.27
N LEU A 13 -22.89 13.07 61.12
CA LEU A 13 -21.52 12.66 60.80
C LEU A 13 -21.48 11.70 59.61
N LEU A 14 -22.38 10.72 59.54
CA LEU A 14 -22.49 9.80 58.42
C LEU A 14 -22.83 10.51 57.11
N VAL A 15 -23.80 11.44 57.12
CA VAL A 15 -24.18 12.22 55.93
C VAL A 15 -23.04 13.15 55.49
N SER A 16 -22.36 13.78 56.44
CA SER A 16 -21.18 14.60 56.14
C SER A 16 -20.07 13.77 55.52
N LEU A 17 -19.82 12.56 56.04
CA LEU A 17 -18.80 11.66 55.54
C LEU A 17 -19.11 11.19 54.11
N THR A 18 -20.35 10.79 53.84
CA THR A 18 -20.75 10.35 52.49
C THR A 18 -20.65 11.47 51.47
N LEU A 19 -21.10 12.70 51.82
CA LEU A 19 -20.97 13.87 50.96
C LEU A 19 -19.50 14.22 50.68
N SER A 20 -18.63 14.10 51.68
CA SER A 20 -17.20 14.35 51.53
C SER A 20 -16.55 13.34 50.57
N ILE A 21 -16.89 12.05 50.71
CA ILE A 21 -16.42 11.00 49.79
C ILE A 21 -16.90 11.28 48.37
N LEU A 22 -18.18 11.62 48.21
CA LEU A 22 -18.78 11.90 46.90
C LEU A 22 -18.11 13.10 46.22
N TYR A 23 -17.86 14.18 46.99
CA TYR A 23 -17.15 15.36 46.51
C TYR A 23 -15.73 15.01 46.05
N ILE A 24 -14.98 14.24 46.85
CA ILE A 24 -13.62 13.80 46.50
C ILE A 24 -13.67 12.96 45.21
N THR A 25 -14.60 12.01 45.08
CA THR A 25 -14.68 11.18 43.87
C THR A 25 -14.98 11.98 42.61
N VAL A 26 -15.79 13.04 42.71
CA VAL A 26 -16.09 13.93 41.58
C VAL A 26 -14.90 14.84 41.28
N ALA A 27 -14.28 15.43 42.30
CA ALA A 27 -13.15 16.34 42.16
C ALA A 27 -11.89 15.65 41.58
N PHE A 28 -11.68 14.36 41.92
CA PHE A 28 -10.56 13.56 41.42
C PHE A 28 -10.90 12.75 40.16
N SER A 29 -12.10 12.90 39.60
CA SER A 29 -12.43 12.27 38.33
C SER A 29 -11.61 12.94 37.21
N SER A 30 -10.54 12.27 36.79
CA SER A 30 -9.73 12.73 35.67
C SER A 30 -10.56 12.71 34.38
N GLN A 31 -10.65 13.85 33.70
CA GLN A 31 -11.25 13.89 32.38
C GLN A 31 -10.28 13.30 31.36
N LEU A 32 -10.74 12.30 30.62
CA LEU A 32 -10.03 11.81 29.43
C LEU A 32 -10.16 12.86 28.33
N THR A 33 -9.04 13.46 27.93
CA THR A 33 -8.99 14.38 26.80
C THR A 33 -8.54 13.63 25.55
N SER A 34 -9.35 13.67 24.49
CA SER A 34 -8.93 13.18 23.18
C SER A 34 -8.06 14.23 22.49
N VAL A 35 -6.87 13.82 22.02
CA VAL A 35 -5.95 14.68 21.27
C VAL A 35 -5.93 14.20 19.82
N GLU A 36 -6.28 15.08 18.89
CA GLU A 36 -6.23 14.80 17.46
C GLU A 36 -4.88 15.25 16.87
N ILE A 37 -4.19 14.34 16.18
CA ILE A 37 -2.95 14.62 15.44
C ILE A 37 -3.23 14.42 13.95
N LYS A 38 -3.16 15.49 13.17
CA LYS A 38 -3.41 15.46 11.73
C LYS A 38 -2.15 15.08 10.96
N ASN A 39 -2.27 14.11 10.06
CA ASN A 39 -1.19 13.62 9.18
C ASN A 39 0.13 13.35 9.93
N PRO A 40 0.13 12.46 10.95
CA PRO A 40 1.34 12.12 11.68
C PRO A 40 2.37 11.48 10.74
N SER A 41 3.66 11.68 11.01
CA SER A 41 4.70 10.89 10.37
C SER A 41 4.62 9.42 10.83
N LEU A 42 5.15 8.50 10.03
CA LEU A 42 5.19 7.08 10.38
C LEU A 42 5.86 6.84 11.75
N SER A 43 6.95 7.56 12.04
CA SER A 43 7.65 7.46 13.33
C SER A 43 6.81 7.92 14.52
N ILE A 44 6.00 8.97 14.37
CA ILE A 44 5.09 9.44 15.41
C ILE A 44 4.00 8.38 15.65
N TYR A 45 3.41 7.86 14.58
CA TYR A 45 2.42 6.80 14.66
C TYR A 45 2.96 5.55 15.37
N GLU A 46 4.13 5.05 14.95
CA GLU A 46 4.76 3.87 15.56
C GLU A 46 5.04 4.08 17.06
N ASN A 47 5.44 5.28 17.47
CA ASN A 47 5.65 5.60 18.87
C ASN A 47 4.32 5.62 19.66
N LEU A 48 3.28 6.25 19.11
CA LEU A 48 1.95 6.32 19.72
C LEU A 48 1.30 4.93 19.85
N VAL A 49 1.45 4.07 18.85
CA VAL A 49 0.98 2.67 18.92
C VAL A 49 1.67 1.93 20.07
N LYS A 50 2.98 2.09 20.25
CA LYS A 50 3.70 1.46 21.37
C LYS A 50 3.24 1.96 22.73
N GLN A 51 2.93 3.25 22.85
CA GLN A 51 2.62 3.88 24.13
C GLN A 51 1.12 3.80 24.50
N TYR A 52 0.22 3.79 23.52
CA TYR A 52 -1.22 3.96 23.72
C TYR A 52 -2.09 2.95 22.96
N SER A 53 -1.54 1.80 22.57
CA SER A 53 -2.17 0.76 21.72
C SER A 53 -3.68 0.54 21.96
N TYR A 54 -4.12 0.43 23.23
CA TYR A 54 -5.52 0.15 23.58
C TYR A 54 -6.50 1.32 23.36
N ASN A 55 -6.01 2.56 23.43
CA ASN A 55 -6.84 3.78 23.36
C ASN A 55 -6.60 4.59 22.07
N LEU A 56 -5.71 4.12 21.20
CA LEU A 56 -5.38 4.81 19.95
C LEU A 56 -6.42 4.48 18.88
N GLN A 57 -7.15 5.50 18.41
CA GLN A 57 -8.00 5.39 17.23
C GLN A 57 -7.32 6.06 16.04
N CYS A 58 -7.11 5.29 14.97
CA CYS A 58 -6.55 5.78 13.71
C CYS A 58 -7.52 5.49 12.57
N SER A 59 -8.40 6.45 12.30
CA SER A 59 -9.26 6.41 11.12
C SER A 59 -8.47 6.85 9.88
N CYS A 60 -8.55 6.06 8.81
CA CYS A 60 -7.99 6.48 7.52
C CYS A 60 -8.76 7.68 6.97
N SER A 61 -8.05 8.69 6.47
CA SER A 61 -8.67 9.81 5.74
C SER A 61 -9.32 9.35 4.43
N GLN A 62 -8.74 8.33 3.81
CA GLN A 62 -9.27 7.64 2.64
C GLN A 62 -9.21 6.13 2.89
N ILE A 63 -10.37 5.47 2.87
CA ILE A 63 -10.49 4.01 3.06
C ILE A 63 -10.06 3.25 1.79
N SER A 64 -10.06 3.94 0.65
CA SER A 64 -9.78 3.37 -0.66
C SER A 64 -8.74 4.22 -1.39
N ILE A 65 -7.64 3.59 -1.81
CA ILE A 65 -6.53 4.25 -2.49
C ILE A 65 -6.05 3.37 -3.65
N THR A 66 -5.79 3.97 -4.81
CA THR A 66 -5.29 3.24 -5.98
C THR A 66 -3.86 2.77 -5.76
N TYR A 67 -3.51 1.54 -6.17
CA TYR A 67 -2.13 1.06 -6.05
C TYR A 67 -1.11 1.99 -6.71
N GLY A 68 -1.47 2.64 -7.82
CA GLY A 68 -0.60 3.59 -8.52
C GLY A 68 -0.22 4.85 -7.76
N SER A 69 -0.84 5.15 -6.61
CA SER A 69 -0.47 6.33 -5.82
C SER A 69 0.70 6.07 -4.85
N PHE A 70 1.04 4.81 -4.59
CA PHE A 70 2.09 4.43 -3.63
C PHE A 70 3.02 3.31 -4.11
N ILE A 71 2.68 2.62 -5.20
CA ILE A 71 3.53 1.61 -5.83
C ILE A 71 4.08 2.18 -7.14
N ASN A 72 5.39 1.98 -7.36
CA ASN A 72 6.03 2.21 -8.64
C ASN A 72 6.58 0.89 -9.19
N ILE A 73 6.22 0.53 -10.42
CA ILE A 73 6.64 -0.71 -11.08
C ILE A 73 7.42 -0.34 -12.34
N ASN A 74 8.65 -0.82 -12.46
CA ASN A 74 9.46 -0.67 -13.66
C ASN A 74 9.59 -2.05 -14.35
N THR A 75 9.27 -2.10 -15.64
CA THR A 75 9.33 -3.33 -16.43
C THR A 75 10.61 -3.37 -17.26
N SER A 76 11.26 -4.53 -17.32
CA SER A 76 12.40 -4.79 -18.18
C SER A 76 12.11 -5.98 -19.07
N TYR A 77 12.29 -5.84 -20.37
CA TYR A 77 12.06 -6.90 -21.34
C TYR A 77 13.37 -7.59 -21.75
N HIS A 78 13.26 -8.83 -22.21
CA HIS A 78 14.40 -9.58 -22.68
C HIS A 78 15.11 -8.84 -23.85
N PRO A 79 16.45 -8.82 -23.91
CA PRO A 79 17.19 -8.12 -24.98
C PRO A 79 16.81 -8.54 -26.40
N ALA A 80 16.38 -9.77 -26.60
CA ALA A 80 15.88 -10.26 -27.89
C ALA A 80 14.62 -9.52 -28.39
N CYS A 81 13.90 -8.83 -27.50
CA CYS A 81 12.75 -7.98 -27.85
C CYS A 81 13.14 -6.52 -28.13
N SER A 82 14.44 -6.23 -28.24
CA SER A 82 14.94 -4.94 -28.70
C SER A 82 14.78 -4.81 -30.22
N ARG A 83 14.74 -3.58 -30.70
CA ARG A 83 14.56 -3.30 -32.14
C ARG A 83 15.67 -3.89 -33.01
N ASP A 84 16.84 -4.15 -32.44
CA ASP A 84 17.99 -4.65 -33.19
C ASP A 84 17.81 -6.10 -33.67
N PHE A 85 17.02 -6.91 -32.95
CA PHE A 85 16.82 -8.34 -33.27
C PHE A 85 15.49 -8.66 -33.96
N ILE A 86 14.44 -7.87 -33.69
CA ILE A 86 13.09 -8.08 -34.23
C ILE A 86 12.64 -6.95 -35.18
N GLY A 87 13.52 -6.01 -35.48
CA GLY A 87 13.23 -4.87 -36.34
C GLY A 87 13.29 -5.21 -37.83
N GLU A 88 12.60 -4.38 -38.62
CA GLU A 88 12.58 -4.49 -40.08
C GLU A 88 13.97 -4.42 -40.70
N LEU A 89 14.85 -3.58 -40.15
CA LEU A 89 16.23 -3.43 -40.59
C LEU A 89 17.02 -4.75 -40.55
N TRP A 90 16.86 -5.55 -39.50
CA TRP A 90 17.52 -6.85 -39.41
C TRP A 90 17.00 -7.82 -40.47
N MET A 91 15.68 -7.84 -40.69
CA MET A 91 15.04 -8.68 -41.71
C MET A 91 15.48 -8.29 -43.14
N THR A 92 15.56 -6.98 -43.43
CA THR A 92 16.08 -6.49 -44.71
C THR A 92 17.55 -6.81 -44.88
N TYR A 93 18.34 -6.68 -43.82
CA TYR A 93 19.78 -6.97 -43.84
C TYR A 93 20.07 -8.43 -44.21
N ILE A 94 19.41 -9.39 -43.56
CA ILE A 94 19.66 -10.82 -43.82
C ILE A 94 19.12 -11.33 -45.17
N THR A 95 18.18 -10.60 -45.77
CA THR A 95 17.58 -10.92 -47.09
C THR A 95 18.27 -10.20 -48.25
N HIS A 96 19.17 -9.28 -47.97
CA HIS A 96 19.84 -8.48 -48.99
C HIS A 96 20.83 -9.33 -49.81
N GLN A 97 20.71 -9.29 -51.15
CA GLN A 97 21.47 -10.17 -52.07
C GLN A 97 23.00 -9.98 -51.98
N ASN A 98 23.45 -8.78 -51.61
CA ASN A 98 24.87 -8.46 -51.42
C ASN A 98 25.39 -8.81 -50.02
N ASN A 99 24.54 -9.36 -49.14
CA ASN A 99 24.96 -9.77 -47.81
C ASN A 99 25.76 -11.09 -47.91
N PRO A 100 27.00 -11.16 -47.39
CA PRO A 100 27.77 -12.41 -47.40
C PRO A 100 27.05 -13.55 -46.67
N PHE A 101 26.21 -13.26 -45.68
CA PHE A 101 25.33 -14.23 -45.05
C PHE A 101 24.29 -14.79 -46.03
N TYR A 102 23.66 -13.93 -46.84
CA TYR A 102 22.68 -14.36 -47.85
C TYR A 102 23.32 -15.24 -48.93
N GLN A 103 24.57 -14.98 -49.30
CA GLN A 103 25.29 -15.74 -50.33
C GLN A 103 25.83 -17.09 -49.82
N ASN A 104 26.19 -17.18 -48.54
CA ASN A 104 26.84 -18.37 -47.95
C ASN A 104 25.86 -19.32 -47.25
N VAL A 105 24.59 -18.95 -47.10
CA VAL A 105 23.58 -19.74 -46.39
C VAL A 105 22.49 -20.20 -47.34
N SER A 106 21.94 -21.40 -47.13
CA SER A 106 20.86 -21.91 -47.97
C SER A 106 19.63 -21.01 -47.88
N LYS A 107 19.01 -20.71 -49.01
CA LYS A 107 17.77 -19.90 -49.07
C LYS A 107 16.68 -20.45 -48.14
N THR A 108 16.59 -21.78 -48.02
CA THR A 108 15.66 -22.47 -47.12
C THR A 108 15.87 -22.08 -45.65
N TYR A 109 17.12 -21.97 -45.19
CA TYR A 109 17.43 -21.57 -43.82
C TYR A 109 17.07 -20.09 -43.58
N ILE A 110 17.36 -19.21 -44.54
CA ILE A 110 17.01 -17.79 -44.45
C ILE A 110 15.49 -17.60 -44.37
N TYR A 111 14.72 -18.26 -45.24
CA TYR A 111 13.26 -18.18 -45.22
C TYR A 111 12.66 -18.75 -43.92
N SER A 112 13.19 -19.85 -43.41
CA SER A 112 12.77 -20.41 -42.11
C SER A 112 13.09 -19.44 -40.96
N GLY A 113 14.27 -18.82 -40.97
CA GLY A 113 14.70 -17.86 -39.96
C GLY A 113 13.85 -16.60 -39.90
N ILE A 114 13.41 -16.06 -41.04
CA ILE A 114 12.49 -14.90 -41.09
C ILE A 114 11.19 -15.22 -40.35
N GLY A 115 10.62 -16.41 -40.58
CA GLY A 115 9.40 -16.84 -39.90
C GLY A 115 9.58 -16.87 -38.37
N GLN A 116 10.73 -17.35 -37.89
CA GLN A 116 11.04 -17.36 -36.46
C GLN A 116 11.23 -15.95 -35.87
N ILE A 117 11.93 -15.06 -36.59
CA ILE A 117 12.11 -13.66 -36.17
C ILE A 117 10.76 -12.93 -36.10
N GLN A 118 9.88 -13.17 -37.06
CA GLN A 118 8.55 -12.57 -37.07
C GLN A 118 7.66 -13.12 -35.95
N ALA A 119 7.74 -14.42 -35.66
CA ALA A 119 7.08 -15.03 -34.51
C ALA A 119 7.58 -14.41 -33.19
N LEU A 120 8.90 -14.26 -33.05
CA LEU A 120 9.51 -13.60 -31.89
C LEU A 120 9.06 -12.13 -31.77
N SER A 121 9.01 -11.38 -32.87
CA SER A 121 8.54 -10.00 -32.90
C SER A 121 7.10 -9.89 -32.38
N THR A 122 6.22 -10.77 -32.87
CA THR A 122 4.82 -10.87 -32.43
C THR A 122 4.73 -11.20 -30.94
N LEU A 123 5.52 -12.19 -30.48
CA LEU A 123 5.54 -12.58 -29.08
C LEU A 123 6.02 -11.44 -28.17
N CYS A 124 7.05 -10.70 -28.58
CA CYS A 124 7.56 -9.55 -27.86
C CYS A 124 6.53 -8.41 -27.78
N GLN A 125 5.82 -8.14 -28.88
CA GLN A 125 4.73 -7.15 -28.91
C GLN A 125 3.57 -7.56 -28.00
N LEU A 126 3.14 -8.83 -28.09
CA LEU A 126 2.10 -9.39 -27.25
C LEU A 126 2.49 -9.30 -25.78
N SER A 127 3.70 -9.74 -25.42
CA SER A 127 4.21 -9.70 -24.05
C SER A 127 4.23 -8.26 -23.50
N LYS A 128 4.75 -7.29 -24.26
CA LYS A 128 4.73 -5.87 -23.87
C LYS A 128 3.31 -5.38 -23.59
N SER A 129 2.41 -5.58 -24.56
CA SER A 129 1.02 -5.17 -24.45
C SER A 129 0.29 -5.84 -23.27
N THR A 130 0.49 -7.14 -23.06
CA THR A 130 -0.10 -7.88 -21.95
C THR A 130 0.39 -7.37 -20.60
N VAL A 131 1.69 -7.09 -20.47
CA VAL A 131 2.28 -6.52 -19.26
C VAL A 131 1.74 -5.11 -19.02
N ASP A 132 1.75 -4.24 -20.03
CA ASP A 132 1.27 -2.85 -19.90
C ASP A 132 -0.21 -2.78 -19.52
N GLN A 133 -1.05 -3.62 -20.13
CA GLN A 133 -2.46 -3.72 -19.79
C GLN A 133 -2.68 -4.25 -18.37
N SER A 134 -1.93 -5.28 -17.97
CA SER A 134 -2.04 -5.86 -16.63
C SER A 134 -1.57 -4.88 -15.57
N MET A 135 -0.50 -4.15 -15.84
CA MET A 135 0.04 -3.12 -14.96
C MET A 135 -0.92 -1.94 -14.86
N THR A 136 -1.47 -1.45 -15.96
CA THR A 136 -2.49 -0.39 -15.95
C THR A 136 -3.71 -0.80 -15.13
N ARG A 137 -4.20 -2.04 -15.31
CA ARG A 137 -5.31 -2.57 -14.52
C ARG A 137 -4.95 -2.66 -13.04
N PHE A 138 -3.77 -3.18 -12.71
CA PHE A 138 -3.31 -3.32 -11.34
C PHE A 138 -3.16 -1.97 -10.64
N LEU A 139 -2.50 -0.99 -11.27
CA LEU A 139 -2.27 0.32 -10.67
C LEU A 139 -3.57 1.12 -10.48
N ASN A 140 -4.58 0.88 -11.33
CA ASN A 140 -5.91 1.48 -11.18
C ASN A 140 -6.81 0.72 -10.20
N ASN A 141 -6.43 -0.49 -9.76
CA ASN A 141 -7.17 -1.18 -8.72
C ASN A 141 -6.99 -0.48 -7.37
N HIS A 142 -8.01 -0.58 -6.53
CA HIS A 142 -8.03 0.05 -5.23
C HIS A 142 -7.65 -0.94 -4.12
N MET A 143 -6.76 -0.50 -3.24
CA MET A 143 -6.56 -1.10 -1.93
C MET A 143 -7.59 -0.52 -0.97
N ILE A 144 -8.36 -1.39 -0.31
CA ILE A 144 -9.37 -1.01 0.68
C ILE A 144 -8.84 -1.37 2.06
N ASN A 145 -8.66 -0.37 2.92
CA ASN A 145 -8.27 -0.59 4.31
C ASN A 145 -8.88 0.49 5.22
N SER A 146 -9.50 0.04 6.31
CA SER A 146 -10.08 0.92 7.33
C SER A 146 -9.06 1.36 8.39
N GLN A 147 -7.88 0.74 8.43
CA GLN A 147 -6.82 1.00 9.39
C GLN A 147 -5.52 1.39 8.70
N LEU A 148 -4.65 2.12 9.41
CA LEU A 148 -3.33 2.45 8.91
C LEU A 148 -2.46 1.18 8.81
N LEU A 149 -1.69 1.03 7.73
CA LEU A 149 -0.75 -0.08 7.59
C LEU A 149 0.53 0.21 8.41
N SER A 150 0.88 -0.70 9.30
CA SER A 150 2.17 -0.65 10.03
C SER A 150 3.31 -1.19 9.16
N ARG A 151 4.53 -0.71 9.41
CA ARG A 151 5.74 -1.35 8.88
C ARG A 151 5.91 -2.70 9.60
N ASN A 152 5.99 -3.78 8.84
CA ASN A 152 6.32 -5.11 9.34
C ASN A 152 7.81 -5.20 9.69
#